data_AF-A0A3E4W1K1-F1
#
_entry.id   AF-A0A3E4W1K1-F1
#
_cell.length_a   1.000
_cell.length_b   1.000
_cell.length_c   1.000
_cell.angle_alpha   90.00
_cell.angle_beta   90.00
_cell.angle_gamma   90.00
#
_symmetry.space_group_name_H-M   'P 1'
#
loop_
_entity.id
_entity.type
_entity.pdbx_description
1 polymer ?
#
loop_
_entity_poly.entity_id
_entity_poly.type
_entity_poly.pdbx_seq_one_letter_code
_entity_poly.pdbx_strand_id
1 'polypeptide(L)'
;MESIFKKQDLFLTQMRKDYTAGNIPHSDIFKPYFEWKNGGTLITSAITKDEAIAIMWHTRELLEHFYDMYPDAYKDIPAHNSDDPWQEYTGYGKDKYNVSYLEAIDSEMTSLLAGGLFHE
;
A
#
# COMPACT_ATOMS: atom_id res chain seq x y z
N MET A 1 -4.96 -22.25 -1.00
CA MET A 1 -5.72 -21.23 -1.76
C MET A 1 -6.60 -20.39 -0.84
N GLU A 2 -7.38 -20.99 0.07
CA GLU A 2 -8.16 -20.23 1.07
C GLU A 2 -7.34 -19.31 2.00
N SER A 3 -6.10 -19.66 2.33
CA SER A 3 -5.27 -18.82 3.21
C SER A 3 -4.80 -17.52 2.54
N ILE A 4 -4.61 -17.50 1.22
CA ILE A 4 -4.12 -16.32 0.49
C ILE A 4 -5.20 -15.23 0.48
N PHE A 5 -6.45 -15.59 0.19
CA PHE A 5 -7.57 -14.65 0.24
C PHE A 5 -7.79 -14.10 1.65
N LYS A 6 -7.69 -14.95 2.69
CA LYS A 6 -7.78 -14.50 4.09
C LYS A 6 -6.67 -13.51 4.47
N LYS A 7 -5.44 -13.71 3.98
CA LYS A 7 -4.32 -12.77 4.19
C LYS A 7 -4.58 -11.42 3.52
N GLN A 8 -5.05 -11.45 2.27
CA GLN A 8 -5.44 -10.22 1.57
C GLN A 8 -6.59 -9.49 2.27
N ASP A 9 -7.63 -10.20 2.71
CA ASP A 9 -8.76 -9.60 3.43
C ASP A 9 -8.32 -8.96 4.75
N LEU A 10 -7.45 -9.64 5.51
CA LEU A 10 -6.87 -9.12 6.75
C LEU A 10 -6.05 -7.85 6.48
N PHE A 11 -5.18 -7.90 5.48
CA PHE A 11 -4.35 -6.79 5.07
C PHE A 11 -5.20 -5.57 4.68
N LEU A 12 -6.15 -5.74 3.76
CA LEU A 12 -7.02 -4.67 3.28
C LEU A 12 -7.91 -4.10 4.39
N THR A 13 -8.40 -4.95 5.30
CA THR A 13 -9.21 -4.50 6.43
C THR A 13 -8.41 -3.63 7.39
N GLN A 14 -7.18 -4.04 7.72
CA GLN A 14 -6.32 -3.24 8.58
C GLN A 14 -5.87 -1.95 7.90
N MET A 15 -5.48 -2.00 6.62
CA MET A 15 -5.11 -0.83 5.82
C MET A 15 -6.22 0.24 5.80
N ARG A 16 -7.47 -0.17 5.53
CA ARG A 16 -8.63 0.75 5.56
C ARG A 16 -8.88 1.35 6.94
N LYS A 17 -8.70 0.54 8.00
CA LYS A 17 -8.84 1.00 9.39
C LYS A 17 -7.79 2.07 9.72
N ASP A 18 -6.54 1.85 9.35
CA ASP A 18 -5.45 2.78 9.61
C ASP A 18 -5.56 4.05 8.77
N TYR A 19 -6.04 3.94 7.53
CA TYR A 19 -6.41 5.10 6.72
C TYR A 19 -7.49 5.96 7.41
N THR A 20 -8.58 5.33 7.85
CA THR A 20 -9.72 6.02 8.49
C THR A 20 -9.32 6.67 9.82
N ALA A 21 -8.34 6.08 10.51
CA ALA A 21 -7.79 6.62 11.76
C ALA A 21 -6.77 7.76 11.55
N GLY A 22 -6.36 8.04 10.31
CA GLY A 22 -5.32 9.05 10.01
C GLY A 22 -3.90 8.58 10.33
N ASN A 23 -3.67 7.27 10.42
CA ASN A 23 -2.35 6.70 10.75
C ASN A 23 -1.41 6.62 9.52
N ILE A 24 -1.97 6.79 8.32
CA ILE A 24 -1.20 6.84 7.06
C ILE A 24 -0.76 8.29 6.80
N PRO A 25 0.55 8.56 6.70
CA PRO A 25 1.05 9.90 6.39
C PRO A 25 0.45 10.45 5.09
N HIS A 26 0.20 11.77 5.03
CA HIS A 26 -0.30 12.46 3.83
C HIS A 26 -1.58 11.83 3.23
N SER A 27 -2.50 11.40 4.10
CA SER A 27 -3.74 10.68 3.76
C SER A 27 -4.60 11.34 2.66
N ASP A 28 -4.51 12.65 2.48
CA ASP A 28 -5.30 13.39 1.50
C ASP A 28 -4.99 12.97 0.06
N ILE A 29 -3.71 12.71 -0.25
CA ILE A 29 -3.27 12.25 -1.58
C ILE A 29 -3.82 10.86 -1.88
N PHE A 30 -3.98 10.02 -0.85
CA PHE A 30 -4.48 8.65 -0.98
C PHE A 30 -6.00 8.55 -1.04
N LYS A 31 -6.73 9.65 -0.86
CA LYS A 31 -8.19 9.65 -0.85
C LYS A 31 -8.83 8.97 -2.09
N PRO A 32 -8.43 9.28 -3.33
CA PRO A 32 -9.02 8.65 -4.51
C PRO A 32 -8.82 7.13 -4.53
N TYR A 33 -7.63 6.68 -4.09
CA TYR A 33 -7.29 5.27 -3.96
C TYR A 33 -8.19 4.54 -2.95
N PHE A 34 -8.40 5.13 -1.78
CA PHE A 34 -9.22 4.52 -0.74
C PHE A 34 -10.72 4.56 -1.06
N GLU A 35 -11.21 5.60 -1.75
CA GLU A 35 -12.59 5.64 -2.26
C GLU A 35 -12.84 4.52 -3.26
N TRP A 36 -11.90 4.27 -4.18
CA TRP A 36 -11.94 3.13 -5.09
C TRP A 36 -11.94 1.79 -4.33
N LYS A 37 -11.00 1.60 -3.39
CA LYS A 37 -10.87 0.35 -2.61
C LYS A 37 -12.05 0.04 -1.70
N ASN A 38 -12.86 1.04 -1.36
CA ASN A 38 -14.09 0.88 -0.59
C ASN A 38 -15.32 0.53 -1.44
N GLY A 39 -15.13 0.23 -2.73
CA GLY A 39 -16.20 -0.22 -3.63
C GLY A 39 -17.05 0.91 -4.19
N GLY A 40 -16.53 2.15 -4.20
CA GLY A 40 -17.26 3.32 -4.71
C GLY A 40 -17.56 3.25 -6.21
N THR A 41 -16.53 3.10 -7.03
CA THR A 41 -16.61 3.23 -8.50
C THR A 41 -15.55 2.37 -9.20
N LEU A 42 -15.64 2.20 -10.53
CA LEU A 42 -14.55 1.63 -11.34
C LEU A 42 -13.31 2.53 -11.20
N ILE A 43 -12.11 1.94 -11.17
CA ILE A 43 -10.87 2.70 -10.93
C ILE A 43 -10.67 3.85 -11.93
N THR A 44 -11.01 3.63 -13.19
CA THR A 44 -10.89 4.63 -14.27
C THR A 44 -11.88 5.78 -14.14
N SER A 45 -12.91 5.62 -13.30
CA SER A 45 -13.84 6.68 -12.92
C SER A 45 -13.49 7.30 -11.56
N ALA A 46 -12.68 6.63 -10.76
CA ALA A 46 -12.30 7.06 -9.41
C ALA A 46 -10.99 7.87 -9.40
N ILE A 47 -10.08 7.56 -10.33
CA ILE A 47 -8.71 8.10 -10.35
C ILE A 47 -8.36 8.48 -11.78
N THR A 48 -7.98 9.73 -12.00
CA THR A 48 -7.40 10.21 -13.26
C THR A 48 -5.95 9.71 -13.41
N LYS A 49 -5.42 9.74 -14.64
CA LYS A 49 -4.01 9.39 -14.88
C LYS A 49 -3.04 10.22 -14.04
N ASP A 50 -3.30 11.53 -13.93
CA ASP A 50 -2.46 12.45 -13.18
C ASP A 50 -2.53 12.17 -11.66
N GLU A 51 -3.71 11.86 -11.13
CA GLU A 51 -3.86 11.44 -9.73
C GLU A 51 -3.14 10.11 -9.45
N ALA A 52 -3.23 9.13 -10.36
CA ALA A 52 -2.52 7.87 -10.22
C ALA A 52 -0.98 8.07 -10.23
N ILE A 53 -0.48 8.96 -11.09
CA ILE A 53 0.94 9.35 -11.11
C ILE A 53 1.33 10.06 -9.80
N ALA A 54 0.51 10.99 -9.31
CA ALA A 54 0.78 11.71 -8.07
C ALA A 54 0.80 10.78 -6.85
N ILE A 55 -0.16 9.85 -6.76
CA ILE A 55 -0.19 8.82 -5.71
C ILE A 55 1.08 7.98 -5.78
N MET A 56 1.48 7.49 -6.96
CA MET A 56 2.69 6.69 -7.13
C MET A 56 3.96 7.44 -6.67
N TRP A 57 4.16 8.69 -7.13
CA TRP A 57 5.35 9.46 -6.75
C TRP A 57 5.41 9.74 -5.25
N HIS A 58 4.32 10.21 -4.65
CA HIS A 58 4.30 10.48 -3.20
C HIS A 58 4.45 9.20 -2.37
N THR A 59 3.94 8.07 -2.84
CA THR A 59 4.16 6.78 -2.19
C THR A 59 5.65 6.45 -2.14
N ARG A 60 6.36 6.65 -3.26
CA ARG A 60 7.80 6.38 -3.35
C ARG A 60 8.63 7.31 -2.49
N GLU A 61 8.32 8.61 -2.46
CA GLU A 61 8.98 9.56 -1.55
C GLU A 61 8.85 9.13 -0.08
N LEU A 62 7.66 8.69 0.33
CA LEU A 62 7.44 8.19 1.69
C LEU A 62 8.19 6.88 1.96
N LEU A 63 8.22 5.97 0.99
CA LEU A 63 8.98 4.72 1.11
C LEU A 63 10.48 4.97 1.24
N GLU A 64 11.05 5.89 0.45
CA GLU A 64 12.46 6.29 0.56
C GLU A 64 12.79 6.75 1.98
N HIS A 65 11.94 7.58 2.59
CA HIS A 65 12.11 7.99 3.99
C HIS A 65 12.11 6.80 4.97
N PHE A 66 11.22 5.83 4.79
CA PHE A 66 11.22 4.63 5.64
C PHE A 66 12.45 3.75 5.41
N TYR A 67 12.90 3.60 4.17
CA TYR A 67 14.09 2.82 3.87
C TYR A 67 15.36 3.45 4.46
N ASP A 68 15.47 4.77 4.44
CA ASP A 68 16.56 5.50 5.08
C ASP A 68 16.54 5.40 6.60
N MET A 69 15.35 5.41 7.22
CA MET A 69 15.19 5.23 8.67
C MET A 69 15.49 3.80 9.13
N TYR A 70 15.24 2.81 8.27
CA TYR A 70 15.37 1.38 8.58
C TYR A 70 16.27 0.65 7.56
N PRO A 71 17.57 1.00 7.46
CA PRO A 71 18.45 0.48 6.39
C PRO A 71 18.69 -1.03 6.46
N ASP A 72 18.51 -1.64 7.64
CA ASP A 72 18.69 -3.08 7.85
C ASP A 72 17.35 -3.85 7.91
N ALA A 73 16.20 -3.23 7.57
CA ALA A 73 14.87 -3.84 7.76
C ALA A 73 14.70 -5.20 7.09
N TYR A 74 15.32 -5.40 5.92
CA TYR A 74 15.24 -6.64 5.14
C TYR A 74 16.43 -7.59 5.35
N LYS A 75 17.35 -7.29 6.26
CA LYS A 75 18.57 -8.09 6.45
C LYS A 75 18.28 -9.46 7.08
N ASP A 76 17.33 -9.50 8.01
CA ASP A 76 16.98 -10.69 8.79
C ASP A 76 15.48 -10.98 8.69
N ILE A 77 14.95 -11.08 7.46
CA ILE A 77 13.53 -11.43 7.24
C ILE A 77 13.23 -12.76 7.93
N PRO A 78 12.25 -12.82 8.85
CA PRO A 78 11.93 -14.07 9.54
C PRO A 78 11.53 -15.16 8.55
N ALA A 79 11.95 -16.41 8.79
CA ALA A 79 11.54 -17.54 7.97
C ALA A 79 10.00 -17.64 7.92
N HIS A 80 9.44 -17.79 6.72
CA HIS A 80 7.98 -17.84 6.50
C HIS A 80 7.34 -18.95 7.35
N ASN A 81 6.75 -18.57 8.48
CA ASN A 81 6.25 -19.51 9.50
C ASN A 81 4.90 -19.10 10.06
N SER A 82 4.33 -17.99 9.59
CA SER A 82 3.10 -17.40 10.09
C SER A 82 2.13 -17.09 8.96
N ASP A 83 0.84 -17.05 9.32
CA ASP A 83 -0.20 -16.49 8.46
C ASP A 83 -0.28 -14.94 8.55
N ASP A 84 0.64 -14.31 9.27
CA ASP A 84 0.78 -12.86 9.38
C ASP A 84 1.21 -12.21 8.03
N PRO A 85 0.38 -11.35 7.41
CA PRO A 85 0.74 -10.62 6.19
C PRO A 85 1.94 -9.68 6.37
N TRP A 86 2.25 -9.26 7.60
CA TRP A 86 3.30 -8.28 7.90
C TRP A 86 4.62 -8.90 8.33
N GLN A 87 4.78 -10.23 8.22
CA GLN A 87 5.98 -10.92 8.69
C GLN A 87 7.26 -10.37 8.04
N GLU A 88 7.21 -10.11 6.73
CA GLU A 88 8.35 -9.60 5.95
C GLU A 88 8.73 -8.17 6.33
N TYR A 89 7.80 -7.43 6.93
CA TYR A 89 7.98 -6.04 7.32
C TYR A 89 8.39 -5.88 8.79
N THR A 90 8.66 -6.98 9.51
CA THR A 90 8.99 -6.93 10.95
C THR A 90 10.22 -6.06 11.27
N GLY A 91 11.18 -5.95 10.36
CA GLY A 91 12.35 -5.07 10.51
C GLY A 91 12.03 -3.58 10.59
N TYR A 92 10.84 -3.14 10.15
CA TYR A 92 10.36 -1.77 10.27
C TYR A 92 9.71 -1.47 11.64
N GLY A 93 9.65 -2.45 12.54
CA GLY A 93 9.11 -2.27 13.89
C GLY A 93 7.66 -1.78 13.89
N LYS A 94 7.40 -0.60 14.46
CA LYS A 94 6.06 0.00 14.54
C LYS A 94 5.53 0.45 13.18
N ASP A 95 6.43 0.77 12.24
CA ASP A 95 6.08 1.37 10.95
C ASP A 95 5.83 0.32 9.86
N LYS A 96 5.95 -0.97 10.21
CA LYS A 96 5.71 -2.12 9.32
C LYS A 96 4.39 -2.05 8.56
N TYR A 97 3.34 -1.54 9.20
CA TYR A 97 2.02 -1.41 8.60
C TYR A 97 2.06 -0.37 7.48
N ASN A 98 2.56 0.84 7.79
CA ASN A 98 2.67 1.92 6.82
C ASN A 98 3.54 1.53 5.62
N VAL A 99 4.72 0.93 5.85
CA VAL A 99 5.60 0.48 4.75
C VAL A 99 4.88 -0.55 3.89
N SER A 100 4.24 -1.56 4.49
CA SER A 100 3.51 -2.58 3.72
C SER A 100 2.37 -2.00 2.89
N TYR A 101 1.66 -0.98 3.39
CA TYR A 101 0.57 -0.33 2.67
C TYR A 101 1.10 0.48 1.50
N LEU A 102 2.18 1.23 1.72
CA LEU A 102 2.81 2.04 0.69
C LEU A 102 3.39 1.16 -0.43
N GLU A 103 4.08 0.06 -0.12
CA GLU A 103 4.57 -0.87 -1.16
C GLU A 103 3.43 -1.50 -1.97
N ALA A 104 2.31 -1.84 -1.31
CA ALA A 104 1.12 -2.34 -2.01
C ALA A 104 0.49 -1.28 -2.92
N ILE A 105 0.40 -0.02 -2.46
CA ILE A 105 -0.11 1.10 -3.26
C ILE A 105 0.80 1.35 -4.47
N ASP A 106 2.13 1.44 -4.27
CA ASP A 106 3.08 1.69 -5.37
C ASP A 106 3.00 0.59 -6.43
N SER A 107 3.00 -0.67 -6.01
CA SER A 107 2.89 -1.82 -6.90
C SER A 107 1.60 -1.80 -7.71
N GLU A 108 0.47 -1.52 -7.06
CA GLU A 108 -0.83 -1.48 -7.72
C GLU A 108 -0.94 -0.29 -8.68
N MET A 109 -0.60 0.93 -8.25
CA MET A 109 -0.61 2.11 -9.10
C MET A 109 0.32 1.96 -10.31
N THR A 110 1.53 1.44 -10.10
CA THR A 110 2.48 1.15 -11.17
C THR A 110 1.89 0.16 -12.18
N SER A 111 1.27 -0.92 -11.69
CA SER A 111 0.66 -1.93 -12.55
C SER A 111 -0.50 -1.37 -13.38
N LEU A 112 -1.31 -0.50 -12.79
CA LEU A 112 -2.45 0.12 -13.46
C LEU A 112 -2.01 1.14 -14.52
N LEU A 113 -0.98 1.93 -14.22
CA LEU A 113 -0.35 2.86 -15.16
C LEU A 113 0.32 2.12 -16.32
N ALA A 114 1.09 1.07 -16.04
CA ALA A 114 1.77 0.27 -17.05
C ALA A 114 0.79 -0.56 -17.90
N GLY A 115 -0.31 -1.03 -17.31
CA GLY A 115 -1.35 -1.79 -17.99
C GLY A 115 -2.21 -0.98 -18.95
N GLY A 116 -1.99 0.34 -19.07
CA GLY A 116 -2.73 1.21 -20.00
C GLY A 116 -4.19 1.42 -19.62
N LEU A 117 -4.56 1.17 -18.36
CA LEU A 117 -5.94 1.34 -17.87
C LEU A 117 -6.36 2.81 -17.76
N PHE A 118 -5.40 3.72 -17.73
CA PHE A 118 -5.65 5.16 -17.77
C PHE A 118 -5.42 5.67 -19.20
N HIS A 119 -6.51 6.02 -19.87
CA HIS A 119 -6.48 6.71 -21.17
C HIS A 119 -6.40 8.23 -20.98
N GLU A 120 -5.85 8.92 -21.98
CA GLU A 120 -5.78 10.39 -22.05
C GLU A 120 -7.16 11.02 -22.27
#